data_AF-A0A6A0QYF9-F1
#
_entry.id   AF-A0A6A0QYF9-F1
#
_cell.length_a   1.000
_cell.length_b   1.000
_cell.length_c   1.000
_cell.angle_alpha   90.00
_cell.angle_beta   90.00
_cell.angle_gamma   90.00
#
_symmetry.space_group_name_H-M   'P 1'
#
loop_
_entity.id
_entity.type
_entity.pdbx_description
1 polymer ?
#
loop_
_entity_poly.entity_id
_entity_poly.type
_entity_poly.pdbx_seq_one_letter_code
_entity_poly.pdbx_strand_id
1 'polypeptide(L)' 'MGFMDSVKGMVSKGKDLAGDHADKVQDGIDKAADVADDKTGGKYSDQIDSGAEKAKDFVEGLDDDN' A
#
# COMPACT_ATOMS: atom_id res chain seq x y z
N MET A 1 -6.92 16.69 -15.14
CA MET A 1 -5.51 16.40 -14.73
C MET A 1 -5.32 16.90 -13.30
N GLY A 2 -5.84 16.21 -12.27
CA GLY A 2 -5.89 16.78 -10.91
C GLY A 2 -5.80 15.79 -9.75
N PHE A 3 -6.35 14.58 -9.91
CA PHE A 3 -6.26 13.55 -8.87
C PHE A 3 -4.87 12.89 -8.83
N MET A 4 -4.35 12.49 -10.00
CA MET A 4 -3.03 11.87 -10.11
C MET A 4 -1.90 12.80 -9.65
N ASP A 5 -2.04 14.11 -9.86
CA ASP A 5 -1.06 15.11 -9.44
C ASP A 5 -1.09 15.32 -7.91
N SER A 6 -2.28 15.35 -7.31
CA SER A 6 -2.43 15.39 -5.84
C SER A 6 -1.87 14.14 -5.16
N VAL A 7 -2.16 12.95 -5.72
CA VAL A 7 -1.62 11.68 -5.20
C VAL A 7 -0.10 11.67 -5.36
N LYS A 8 0.44 12.06 -6.52
CA LYS A 8 1.89 12.10 -6.75
C LYS A 8 2.60 13.13 -5.88
N GLY A 9 1.98 14.28 -5.63
CA GLY A 9 2.47 15.30 -4.71
C GLY A 9 2.51 14.80 -3.27
N MET A 10 1.45 14.12 -2.82
CA MET A 10 1.39 13.53 -1.48
C MET A 10 2.41 12.39 -1.31
N VAL A 11 2.53 11.50 -2.32
CA VAL A 11 3.51 10.41 -2.33
C VAL A 11 4.93 10.95 -2.34
N SER A 12 5.24 11.97 -3.14
CA SER A 12 6.59 12.56 -3.17
C SER A 12 6.95 13.21 -1.84
N LYS A 13 6.01 13.96 -1.24
CA LYS A 13 6.21 14.61 0.06
C LYS A 13 6.33 13.60 1.20
N GLY A 14 5.56 12.50 1.14
CA GLY A 14 5.67 11.38 2.06
C GLY A 14 6.98 10.61 1.90
N LYS A 15 7.49 10.46 0.66
CA LYS A 15 8.78 9.83 0.37
C LYS A 15 9.96 10.67 0.87
N ASP A 16 9.90 12.00 0.73
CA ASP A 16 10.91 12.92 1.27
C ASP A 16 10.97 12.85 2.81
N LEU A 17 9.79 12.90 3.46
CA LEU A 17 9.65 12.72 4.91
C LEU A 17 10.12 11.33 5.37
N ALA A 18 9.89 10.29 4.58
CA ALA A 18 10.39 8.95 4.83
C ALA A 18 11.90 8.81 4.58
N GLY A 19 12.51 9.64 3.74
CA GLY A 19 13.95 9.65 3.51
C GLY A 19 14.71 10.26 4.70
N ASP A 20 14.25 11.42 5.18
CA ASP A 20 14.90 12.15 6.29
C ASP A 20 14.56 11.59 7.69
N HIS A 21 13.45 10.86 7.82
CA HIS A 21 13.01 10.22 9.07
C HIS A 21 12.68 8.73 8.89
N ALA A 22 13.45 8.03 8.04
CA ALA A 22 13.26 6.62 7.72
C ALA A 22 13.04 5.74 8.96
N ASP A 23 13.88 5.86 9.99
CA ASP A 23 13.73 5.12 11.25
C ASP A 23 12.37 5.34 11.93
N LYS A 24 11.88 6.59 12.01
CA LYS A 24 10.60 6.89 12.68
C LYS A 24 9.40 6.51 11.83
N VAL A 25 9.54 6.59 10.51
CA VAL A 25 8.50 6.15 9.58
C VAL A 25 8.41 4.63 9.62
N GLN A 26 9.53 3.92 9.65
CA GLN A 26 9.58 2.47 9.77
C GLN A 26 8.96 2.01 11.10
N ASP A 27 9.36 2.60 12.22
CA ASP A 27 8.83 2.30 13.56
C ASP A 27 7.33 2.67 13.69
N GLY A 28 6.88 3.71 12.97
CA GLY A 28 5.47 4.10 12.87
C GLY A 28 4.65 3.20 11.96
N ILE A 29 5.23 2.69 10.88
CA ILE A 29 4.62 1.73 9.95
C ILE A 29 4.52 0.37 10.60
N ASP A 30 5.57 -0.13 11.28
CA ASP A 30 5.53 -1.39 12.03
C ASP A 30 4.45 -1.35 13.11
N LYS A 31 4.36 -0.26 13.89
CA LYS A 31 3.23 -0.08 14.83
C LYS A 31 1.87 0.03 14.17
N ALA A 32 1.77 0.69 13.02
CA ALA A 32 0.51 0.79 12.30
C ALA A 32 0.11 -0.57 11.72
N ALA A 33 1.09 -1.36 11.28
CA ALA A 33 0.91 -2.73 10.82
C ALA A 33 0.49 -3.63 11.97
N ASP A 34 1.17 -3.62 13.13
CA ASP A 34 0.77 -4.37 14.32
C ASP A 34 -0.63 -3.96 14.80
N VAL A 35 -0.92 -2.66 14.92
CA VAL A 35 -2.24 -2.18 15.36
C VAL A 35 -3.32 -2.52 14.32
N ALA A 36 -2.99 -2.47 13.03
CA ALA A 36 -3.90 -2.92 11.99
C ALA A 36 -4.10 -4.43 12.10
N ASP A 37 -3.06 -5.24 12.18
CA ASP A 37 -3.15 -6.71 12.27
C ASP A 37 -3.91 -7.13 13.54
N ASP A 38 -3.65 -6.51 14.69
CA ASP A 38 -4.37 -6.73 15.95
C ASP A 38 -5.84 -6.26 15.88
N LYS A 39 -6.10 -5.05 15.35
CA LYS A 39 -7.50 -4.55 15.21
C LYS A 39 -8.28 -5.32 14.18
N THR A 40 -7.60 -5.78 13.14
CA THR A 40 -8.18 -6.61 12.11
C THR A 40 -8.27 -8.05 12.57
N GLY A 41 -7.46 -8.49 13.54
CA GLY A 41 -7.39 -9.86 14.04
C GLY A 41 -7.14 -10.87 12.91
N GLY A 42 -6.35 -10.50 11.91
CA GLY A 42 -6.19 -11.25 10.66
C GLY A 42 -7.42 -11.25 9.73
N LYS A 43 -8.50 -10.51 10.02
CA LYS A 43 -9.73 -10.47 9.20
C LYS A 43 -9.56 -9.79 7.85
N TYR A 44 -8.49 -9.02 7.66
CA TYR A 44 -8.23 -8.37 6.38
C TYR A 44 -7.30 -9.21 5.51
N SER A 45 -6.80 -10.35 5.99
CA SER A 45 -6.17 -11.35 5.15
C SER A 45 -7.10 -11.74 4.00
N ASP A 46 -8.40 -11.94 4.24
CA ASP A 46 -9.38 -12.20 3.16
C ASP A 46 -9.51 -11.05 2.15
N GLN A 47 -9.45 -9.78 2.59
CA GLN A 47 -9.49 -8.64 1.67
C GLN A 47 -8.17 -8.42 0.93
N ILE A 48 -7.04 -8.76 1.56
CA ILE A 48 -5.71 -8.70 0.96
C ILE A 48 -5.55 -9.84 -0.04
N ASP A 49 -5.93 -11.07 0.29
CA ASP A 49 -5.96 -12.22 -0.62
C ASP A 49 -6.92 -11.94 -1.78
N SER A 50 -8.15 -11.52 -1.52
CA SER A 50 -9.10 -11.23 -2.59
C SER A 50 -8.69 -10.01 -3.43
N GLY A 51 -7.96 -9.06 -2.85
CA GLY A 51 -7.34 -7.94 -3.57
C GLY A 51 -6.14 -8.38 -4.41
N ALA A 52 -5.30 -9.28 -3.88
CA ALA A 52 -4.14 -9.84 -4.55
C ALA A 52 -4.54 -10.77 -5.69
N GLU A 53 -5.55 -11.62 -5.50
CA GLU A 53 -6.11 -12.51 -6.51
C GLU A 53 -6.68 -11.70 -7.68
N LYS A 54 -7.46 -10.65 -7.40
CA LYS A 54 -7.96 -9.71 -8.44
C LYS A 54 -6.85 -8.97 -9.16
N ALA A 55 -5.79 -8.56 -8.45
CA ALA A 55 -4.65 -7.92 -9.06
C ALA A 55 -3.88 -8.90 -9.96
N LYS A 56 -3.76 -10.17 -9.54
CA LYS A 56 -3.12 -11.23 -10.32
C LYS A 56 -3.91 -11.54 -11.59
N ASP A 57 -5.22 -11.66 -11.48
CA ASP A 57 -6.15 -11.88 -12.60
C ASP A 57 -6.10 -10.71 -13.61
N PHE A 58 -6.01 -9.48 -13.10
CA PHE A 58 -5.84 -8.29 -13.93
C PHE A 58 -4.48 -8.23 -14.63
N VAL A 59 -3.41 -8.70 -13.97
CA VAL A 59 -2.07 -8.77 -14.54
C VAL A 59 -1.97 -9.91 -15.57
N GLU A 60 -2.47 -11.10 -15.27
CA GLU A 60 -2.53 -12.22 -16.24
C GLU A 60 -3.38 -11.83 -17.46
N GLY A 61 -4.51 -11.16 -17.26
CA GLY A 61 -5.31 -10.63 -18.37
C GLY A 61 -4.65 -9.49 -19.16
N LEU A 62 -3.63 -8.83 -18.60
CA LEU A 62 -2.80 -7.85 -19.32
C LEU A 62 -1.59 -8.50 -20.02
N ASP A 63 -1.11 -9.64 -19.52
CA ASP A 63 -0.01 -10.42 -20.11
C ASP A 63 -0.49 -11.30 -21.29
N ASP A 64 -1.78 -11.67 -21.37
CA ASP A 64 -2.36 -12.46 -22.47
C ASP A 64 -2.67 -11.65 -23.76
N ASP A 65 -2.51 -10.32 -23.73
CA ASP A 65 -2.76 -9.40 -24.87
C ASP A 65 -1.46 -8.97 -25.60
N ASN A 66 -0.44 -9.85 -25.69
CA ASN A 66 0.82 -9.64 -26.46
C ASN A 66 1.20 -10.81 -27.38
#